data_AF-A0AAD8TYB6-F1
#
_entry.id   AF-A0AAD8TYB6-F1
#
_cell.length_a   1.000
_cell.length_b   1.000
_cell.length_c   1.000
_cell.angle_alpha   90.00
_cell.angle_beta   90.00
_cell.angle_gamma   90.00
#
_symmetry.space_group_name_H-M   'P 1'
#
loop_
_entity.id
_entity.type
_entity.pdbx_description
1 polymer ?
#
loop_
_entity_poly.entity_id
_entity_poly.type
_entity_poly.pdbx_seq_one_letter_code
_entity_poly.pdbx_strand_id
1 'polypeptide(L)'
;MTNGYVFREYIGAQITGVQFSDVPVNAGLSFHFILAFAIDYMASKSSSPPAPTNGVFTPFWDTANLSPTAISATKAAHPNLSVMVGLGGDSVQNTGVKVAFAPSSVDSWVANYKREKI
;
A
#
# COMPACT_ATOMS: atom_id res chain seq x y z
N MET A 1 -11.48 13.14 -20.51
CA MET A 1 -10.41 14.10 -20.21
C MET A 1 -10.61 14.57 -18.78
N THR A 2 -9.62 14.40 -17.90
CA THR A 2 -9.70 14.93 -16.53
C THR A 2 -9.42 16.43 -16.56
N ASN A 3 -10.07 17.19 -15.69
CA ASN A 3 -10.05 18.67 -15.71
C ASN A 3 -8.79 19.29 -15.07
N GLY A 4 -7.74 18.49 -14.85
CA GLY A 4 -6.50 18.91 -14.18
C GLY A 4 -6.53 18.86 -12.65
N TYR A 5 -7.70 18.66 -12.03
CA TYR A 5 -7.79 18.46 -10.58
C TYR A 5 -7.52 17.00 -10.19
N VAL A 6 -6.79 16.83 -9.09
CA VAL A 6 -6.38 15.52 -8.56
C VAL A 6 -7.03 15.30 -7.21
N PHE A 7 -7.63 14.13 -7.01
CA PHE A 7 -8.10 13.67 -5.71
C PHE A 7 -7.36 12.38 -5.34
N ARG A 8 -6.98 12.24 -4.07
CA ARG A 8 -6.20 11.10 -3.59
C ARG A 8 -6.77 10.60 -2.26
N GLU A 9 -7.02 9.30 -2.16
CA GLU A 9 -7.57 8.67 -0.97
C GLU A 9 -6.68 7.52 -0.51
N TYR A 10 -6.27 7.55 0.77
CA TYR A 10 -5.61 6.42 1.41
C TYR A 10 -6.63 5.36 1.81
N ILE A 11 -6.33 4.08 1.58
CA ILE A 11 -7.26 2.99 1.86
C ILE A 11 -6.51 1.72 2.32
N GLY A 12 -7.12 0.96 3.23
CA GLY A 12 -6.69 -0.40 3.59
C GLY A 12 -5.83 -0.59 4.84
N ALA A 13 -5.31 0.48 5.46
CA ALA A 13 -4.38 0.37 6.60
C ALA A 13 -5.02 -0.21 7.88
N GLN A 14 -6.32 0.01 8.07
CA GLN A 14 -7.02 -0.29 9.31
C GLN A 14 -7.71 -1.67 9.32
N ILE A 15 -7.68 -2.40 8.19
CA ILE A 15 -8.32 -3.73 8.06
C ILE A 15 -9.81 -3.69 8.48
N THR A 16 -10.53 -2.66 8.06
CA THR A 16 -11.93 -2.42 8.41
C THR A 16 -12.93 -2.97 7.40
N GLY A 17 -12.46 -3.65 6.34
CA GLY A 17 -13.34 -4.23 5.31
C GLY A 17 -13.81 -3.25 4.23
N VAL A 18 -13.35 -2.00 4.25
CA VAL A 18 -13.69 -1.00 3.22
C VAL A 18 -13.18 -1.45 1.85
N GLN A 19 -14.07 -1.41 0.85
CA GLN A 19 -13.81 -1.77 -0.54
C GLN A 19 -13.69 -0.52 -1.42
N PHE A 20 -13.14 -0.68 -2.63
CA PHE A 20 -13.09 0.43 -3.60
C PHE A 20 -14.48 0.97 -3.97
N SER A 21 -15.50 0.11 -3.97
CA SER A 21 -16.89 0.48 -4.29
C SER A 21 -17.55 1.36 -3.23
N ASP A 22 -17.02 1.38 -2.01
CA ASP A 22 -17.60 2.15 -0.91
C ASP A 22 -17.21 3.64 -1.00
N VAL A 23 -16.19 3.97 -1.79
CA VAL A 23 -15.70 5.34 -1.97
C VAL A 23 -16.21 5.90 -3.31
N PRO A 24 -16.97 7.02 -3.31
CA PRO A 24 -17.46 7.61 -4.54
C PRO A 24 -16.34 8.14 -5.45
N VAL A 25 -16.35 7.70 -6.71
CA VAL A 25 -15.38 8.15 -7.73
C VAL A 25 -16.00 9.19 -8.64
N ASN A 26 -15.51 10.43 -8.57
CA ASN A 26 -15.92 11.50 -9.48
C ASN A 26 -15.15 11.38 -10.82
N ALA A 27 -15.88 11.11 -11.92
CA ALA A 27 -15.31 10.92 -13.25
C ALA A 27 -14.63 12.16 -13.85
N GLY A 28 -14.89 13.36 -13.32
CA GLY A 28 -14.28 14.61 -13.78
C GLY A 28 -12.85 14.84 -13.27
N LEU A 29 -12.41 14.09 -12.25
CA LEU A 29 -11.12 14.26 -11.57
C LEU A 29 -10.11 13.19 -12.02
N SER A 30 -8.82 13.46 -11.88
CA SER A 30 -7.81 12.40 -11.82
C SER A 30 -7.86 11.77 -10.42
N PHE A 31 -8.40 10.56 -10.32
CA PHE A 31 -8.70 9.93 -9.03
C PHE A 31 -7.67 8.88 -8.67
N HIS A 32 -7.06 8.98 -7.48
CA HIS A 32 -5.98 8.10 -7.06
C HIS A 32 -6.33 7.41 -5.74
N PHE A 33 -6.42 6.08 -5.72
CA PHE A 33 -6.32 5.33 -4.48
C PHE A 33 -4.85 5.13 -4.11
N ILE A 34 -4.53 5.19 -2.81
CA ILE A 34 -3.22 4.85 -2.26
C ILE A 34 -3.41 3.73 -1.26
N LEU A 35 -3.02 2.51 -1.64
CA LEU A 35 -3.00 1.35 -0.75
C LEU A 35 -2.02 1.61 0.39
N ALA A 36 -2.50 1.56 1.63
CA ALA A 36 -1.71 1.82 2.82
C ALA A 36 -1.58 0.54 3.66
N PHE A 37 -0.40 -0.04 3.84
CA PHE A 37 0.90 0.30 3.26
C PHE A 37 1.61 -0.97 2.81
N ALA A 38 2.58 -0.85 1.90
CA ALA A 38 3.64 -1.85 1.81
C ALA A 38 4.75 -1.47 2.80
N ILE A 39 5.23 -2.43 3.58
CA ILE A 39 6.22 -2.17 4.63
C ILE A 39 7.38 -3.17 4.48
N ASP A 40 8.63 -2.69 4.53
CA ASP A 40 9.83 -3.53 4.54
C ASP A 40 10.15 -4.01 5.96
N TYR A 41 9.14 -4.62 6.57
CA TYR A 41 9.22 -5.26 7.88
C TYR A 41 8.65 -6.66 7.77
N MET A 42 9.19 -7.59 8.57
CA MET A 42 8.56 -8.89 8.75
C MET A 42 7.30 -8.73 9.59
N ALA A 43 6.21 -9.37 9.17
CA ALA A 43 4.98 -9.41 9.96
C ALA A 43 5.25 -10.05 11.34
N SER A 44 4.53 -9.57 12.36
CA SER A 44 4.62 -10.14 13.70
C SER A 44 4.26 -11.62 13.66
N LYS A 45 5.17 -12.48 14.13
CA LYS A 45 4.88 -13.89 14.39
C LYS A 45 4.80 -14.06 15.91
N SER A 46 4.02 -15.02 16.40
CA SER A 46 3.72 -15.19 17.85
C SER A 46 4.94 -15.30 18.78
N SER A 47 6.16 -15.46 18.24
CA SER A 47 7.41 -15.60 18.99
C SER A 47 8.45 -14.49 18.73
N SER A 48 8.18 -13.47 17.89
CA SER A 48 9.17 -12.40 17.63
C SER A 48 8.53 -11.09 17.17
N PRO A 49 9.00 -9.93 17.67
CA PRO A 49 8.51 -8.64 17.22
C PRO A 49 8.85 -8.40 15.74
N PRO A 50 8.05 -7.59 15.00
CA PRO A 50 8.41 -7.11 13.67
C PRO A 50 9.81 -6.49 13.63
N ALA A 51 10.56 -6.76 12.55
CA ALA A 51 11.89 -6.21 12.32
C ALA A 51 12.06 -5.78 10.84
N PRO A 52 12.93 -4.80 10.55
CA PRO A 52 13.21 -4.39 9.17
C PRO A 52 13.74 -5.54 8.31
N THR A 53 13.38 -5.56 7.03
CA THR A 53 13.80 -6.58 6.04
C THR A 53 14.74 -6.04 4.98
N ASN A 54 15.33 -4.86 5.22
CA ASN A 54 16.28 -4.21 4.33
C ASN A 54 15.74 -4.05 2.89
N GLY A 55 14.57 -3.42 2.73
CA GLY A 55 14.01 -3.10 1.41
C GLY A 55 13.17 -4.20 0.75
N VAL A 56 12.85 -5.28 1.46
CA VAL A 56 11.92 -6.33 0.99
C VAL A 56 10.51 -6.02 1.49
N PHE A 57 9.70 -5.40 0.64
CA PHE A 57 8.37 -4.90 0.99
C PHE A 57 7.30 -5.98 0.92
N THR A 58 6.43 -6.04 1.94
CA THR A 58 5.24 -6.89 1.92
C THR A 58 3.97 -6.07 2.10
N PRO A 59 2.81 -6.54 1.60
CA PRO A 59 1.54 -5.84 1.78
C PRO A 59 1.04 -5.95 3.22
N PHE A 60 0.76 -4.80 3.85
CA PHE A 60 0.12 -4.72 5.18
C PHE A 60 -1.27 -4.08 5.14
N TRP A 61 -1.79 -3.74 3.95
CA TRP A 61 -3.19 -3.34 3.77
C TRP A 61 -4.12 -4.57 3.78
N ASP A 62 -5.42 -4.32 3.80
CA ASP A 62 -6.47 -5.34 3.71
C ASP A 62 -6.48 -6.05 2.34
N THR A 63 -5.60 -7.02 2.14
CA THR A 63 -5.45 -7.75 0.87
C THR A 63 -6.65 -8.65 0.53
N ALA A 64 -7.50 -8.97 1.52
CA ALA A 64 -8.72 -9.74 1.29
C ALA A 64 -9.74 -8.90 0.51
N ASN A 65 -9.91 -7.63 0.88
CA ASN A 65 -10.86 -6.72 0.25
C ASN A 65 -10.25 -5.88 -0.89
N LEU A 66 -8.96 -5.59 -0.82
CA LEU A 66 -8.21 -4.78 -1.80
C LEU A 66 -7.23 -5.65 -2.59
N SER A 67 -7.76 -6.74 -3.15
CA SER A 67 -7.01 -7.75 -3.90
C SER A 67 -6.63 -7.27 -5.32
N PRO A 68 -5.69 -7.94 -6.01
CA PRO A 68 -5.38 -7.66 -7.41
C PRO A 68 -6.61 -7.69 -8.34
N THR A 69 -7.55 -8.62 -8.07
CA THR A 69 -8.82 -8.71 -8.81
C THR A 69 -9.69 -7.48 -8.56
N ALA A 70 -9.81 -7.02 -7.31
CA ALA A 70 -10.56 -5.82 -6.97
C ALA A 70 -9.95 -4.56 -7.59
N ILE A 71 -8.61 -4.46 -7.60
CA ILE A 71 -7.86 -3.38 -8.27
C ILE A 71 -8.15 -3.37 -9.77
N SER A 72 -8.11 -4.52 -10.41
CA SER A 72 -8.41 -4.64 -11.85
C SER A 72 -9.85 -4.22 -12.16
N ALA A 73 -10.82 -4.70 -11.38
CA ALA A 73 -12.22 -4.39 -11.55
C ALA A 73 -12.53 -2.89 -11.38
N THR A 74 -11.99 -2.23 -10.34
CA THR A 74 -12.24 -0.79 -10.12
C THR A 74 -11.62 0.07 -11.22
N LYS A 75 -10.42 -0.28 -11.71
CA LYS A 75 -9.78 0.44 -12.83
C LYS A 75 -10.55 0.25 -14.14
N ALA A 76 -11.13 -0.94 -14.37
CA ALA A 76 -11.97 -1.19 -15.53
C ALA A 76 -13.29 -0.38 -15.47
N ALA A 77 -13.87 -0.24 -14.27
CA ALA A 77 -15.09 0.55 -14.04
C ALA A 77 -14.86 2.07 -14.11
N HIS A 78 -13.66 2.55 -13.75
CA HIS A 78 -13.32 3.97 -13.69
C HIS A 78 -12.03 4.30 -14.47
N PRO A 79 -12.11 4.66 -15.76
CA PRO A 79 -10.93 4.92 -16.58
C PRO A 79 -10.07 6.12 -16.13
N ASN A 80 -10.61 7.02 -15.31
CA ASN A 80 -9.89 8.15 -14.71
C ASN A 80 -9.17 7.79 -13.40
N LEU A 81 -9.24 6.51 -12.98
CA LEU A 81 -8.70 6.03 -11.72
C LEU A 81 -7.32 5.39 -11.88
N SER A 82 -6.41 5.75 -10.98
CA SER A 82 -5.14 5.05 -10.77
C SER A 82 -5.05 4.51 -9.34
N VAL A 83 -4.31 3.42 -9.18
CA VAL A 83 -4.02 2.83 -7.87
C VAL A 83 -2.53 2.88 -7.64
N MET A 84 -2.12 3.48 -6.51
CA MET A 84 -0.76 3.58 -6.03
C MET A 84 -0.59 2.79 -4.73
N VAL A 85 0.65 2.61 -4.30
CA VAL A 85 1.00 2.01 -3.01
C VAL A 85 1.81 3.02 -2.21
N GLY A 86 1.43 3.24 -0.95
CA GLY A 86 2.24 3.96 0.02
C GLY A 86 3.27 3.02 0.65
N LEU A 87 4.51 3.48 0.82
CA LEU A 87 5.58 2.72 1.47
C LEU A 87 5.75 3.20 2.92
N GLY A 88 5.93 2.26 3.87
CA GLY A 88 6.19 2.56 5.28
C GLY A 88 4.91 2.63 6.13
N GLY A 89 4.60 3.82 6.65
CA GLY A 89 3.54 4.02 7.66
C GLY A 89 4.12 4.34 9.05
N ASP A 90 3.25 4.51 10.05
CA ASP A 90 3.68 4.85 11.42
C ASP A 90 4.15 3.62 12.21
N SER A 91 3.39 2.54 12.14
CA SER A 91 3.67 1.28 12.85
C SER A 91 3.34 0.06 12.01
N VAL A 92 3.92 -1.09 12.37
CA VAL A 92 3.56 -2.39 11.80
C VAL A 92 2.22 -2.82 12.39
N GLN A 93 1.12 -2.42 11.75
CA GLN A 93 -0.25 -2.62 12.23
C GLN A 93 -0.40 -2.25 13.73
N ASN A 94 -1.18 -3.03 14.48
CA ASN A 94 -1.46 -2.82 15.90
C ASN A 94 -0.42 -3.46 16.84
N THR A 95 0.79 -3.75 16.35
CA THR A 95 1.85 -4.39 17.15
C THR A 95 2.55 -3.41 18.11
N GLY A 96 2.37 -2.11 17.90
CA GLY A 96 3.09 -1.05 18.63
C GLY A 96 4.53 -0.80 18.13
N VAL A 97 5.06 -1.63 17.21
CA VAL A 97 6.39 -1.43 16.64
C VAL A 97 6.35 -0.33 15.59
N LYS A 98 7.13 0.73 15.80
CA LYS A 98 7.27 1.84 14.85
C LYS A 98 8.07 1.42 13.62
N VAL A 99 7.60 1.87 12.46
CA VAL A 99 8.31 1.68 11.19
C VAL A 99 9.35 2.79 11.06
N ALA A 100 10.59 2.40 10.83
CA ALA A 100 11.70 3.31 10.60
C ALA A 100 12.43 2.92 9.31
N PHE A 101 12.98 3.91 8.61
CA PHE A 101 13.91 3.66 7.52
C PHE A 101 15.25 3.18 8.10
N ALA A 102 15.47 1.86 8.10
CA ALA A 102 16.60 1.20 8.73
C ALA A 102 17.33 0.25 7.76
N PRO A 103 17.93 0.77 6.68
CA PRO A 103 18.68 -0.06 5.74
C PRO A 103 19.98 -0.58 6.34
N SER A 104 20.41 -1.78 5.94
CA SER A 104 21.78 -2.27 6.23
C SER A 104 22.83 -1.44 5.48
N SER A 105 22.50 -1.07 4.22
CA SER A 105 23.18 -0.05 3.43
C SER A 105 22.21 0.45 2.36
N VAL A 106 22.42 1.67 1.85
CA VAL A 106 21.58 2.22 0.77
C VAL A 106 21.57 1.29 -0.45
N ASP A 107 22.74 0.81 -0.86
CA ASP A 107 22.87 -0.04 -2.05
C ASP A 107 22.14 -1.38 -1.89
N SER A 108 22.27 -2.04 -0.73
CA SER A 108 21.62 -3.33 -0.49
C SER A 108 20.10 -3.19 -0.37
N TRP A 109 19.62 -2.11 0.26
CA TRP A 109 18.20 -1.79 0.34
C TRP A 109 17.59 -1.57 -1.05
N VAL A 110 18.27 -0.77 -1.90
CA VAL A 110 17.84 -0.51 -3.28
C VAL A 110 17.90 -1.79 -4.14
N ALA A 111 18.92 -2.62 -3.96
CA ALA A 111 19.04 -3.89 -4.67
C ALA A 111 17.88 -4.84 -4.33
N ASN A 112 17.51 -4.95 -3.05
CA ASN A 112 16.39 -5.77 -2.61
C ASN A 112 15.05 -5.25 -3.14
N TYR A 113 14.81 -3.94 -3.09
CA TYR A 113 13.60 -3.32 -3.65
C TYR A 113 13.41 -3.63 -5.14
N LYS A 114 14.51 -3.60 -5.92
CA LYS A 114 14.47 -3.89 -7.36
C LYS A 114 14.27 -5.37 -7.66
N ARG A 115 14.77 -6.27 -6.80
CA ARG A 115 14.72 -7.73 -7.02
C ARG A 115 13.29 -8.28 -7.03
N GLU A 116 12.38 -7.65 -6.29
CA GLU A 116 10.96 -8.04 -6.22
C GLU A 116 10.13 -7.56 -7.43
N LYS A 117 10.73 -6.84 -8.40
CA LYS A 117 10.06 -6.33 -9.61
C LYS A 117 10.27 -7.19 -10.87
N ILE A 118 10.71 -8.45 -10.73
CA ILE A 118 10.95 -9.38 -11.84
C ILE A 118 9.95 -10.54 -11.78
#